data_AF-A0A1X9YN49-F1
#
_entry.id   AF-A0A1X9YN49-F1
#
_cell.length_a   1.000
_cell.length_b   1.000
_cell.length_c   1.000
_cell.angle_alpha   90.00
_cell.angle_beta   90.00
_cell.angle_gamma   90.00
#
_symmetry.space_group_name_H-M   'P 1'
#
loop_
_entity.id
_entity.type
_entity.pdbx_description
1 polymer ?
#
loop_
_entity_poly.entity_id
_entity_poly.type
_entity_poly.pdbx_seq_one_letter_code
_entity_poly.pdbx_strand_id
1 'polypeptide(L)' 'MQNRRTYRIVMTVVCFVFAGLNAYRVLTGEYSWLDVFLLVVFLVFGAIYLLMLFRKDRPE' A
#
# COMPACT_ATOMS: atom_id res chain seq x y z
N MET A 1 18.95 9.69 10.81
CA MET A 1 17.51 9.79 10.41
C MET A 1 17.15 9.01 9.12
N GLN A 2 17.97 8.05 8.66
CA GLN A 2 17.74 7.25 7.44
C GLN A 2 16.66 6.17 7.62
N ASN A 3 16.48 5.69 8.86
CA ASN A 3 15.57 4.60 9.22
C ASN A 3 14.08 4.87 8.88
N ARG A 4 13.64 6.14 8.92
CA ARG A 4 12.24 6.50 8.60
C ARG A 4 11.91 6.36 7.12
N ARG A 5 12.91 6.49 6.22
CA ARG A 5 12.69 6.37 4.77
C ARG A 5 12.59 4.91 4.37
N THR A 6 13.51 4.07 4.85
CA THR A 6 13.47 2.62 4.65
C THR A 6 12.19 2.02 5.22
N TYR A 7 11.78 2.44 6.43
CA TYR A 7 10.52 2.00 7.03
C TYR A 7 9.31 2.33 6.14
N ARG A 8 9.21 3.55 5.60
CA ARG A 8 8.13 3.93 4.68
C ARG A 8 8.12 3.09 3.41
N ILE A 9 9.28 2.87 2.80
CA ILE A 9 9.40 2.05 1.58
C ILE A 9 8.94 0.61 1.86
N VAL A 10 9.40 0.01 2.96
CA VAL A 10 8.99 -1.33 3.37
C VAL A 10 7.48 -1.37 3.63
N MET A 11 6.93 -0.37 4.32
CA MET A 11 5.48 -0.27 4.58
C MET A 11 4.68 -0.18 3.27
N THR A 12 5.14 0.62 2.31
CA THR A 12 4.52 0.74 0.98
C THR A 12 4.55 -0.60 0.26
N VAL A 13 5.70 -1.27 0.21
CA VAL A 13 5.84 -2.58 -0.44
C VAL A 13 4.90 -3.61 0.19
N VAL A 14 4.86 -3.69 1.53
CA VAL A 14 3.96 -4.59 2.24
C VAL A 14 2.49 -4.28 1.92
N CYS A 15 2.08 -3.01 1.92
CA CYS A 15 0.71 -2.62 1.57
C CYS A 15 0.33 -3.03 0.14
N PHE A 16 1.24 -2.85 -0.83
CA PHE A 16 0.98 -3.25 -2.22
C PHE A 16 0.94 -4.78 -2.39
N VAL A 17 1.78 -5.53 -1.67
CA VAL A 17 1.74 -7.00 -1.69
C VAL A 17 0.42 -7.52 -1.12
N PHE A 18 -0.03 -7.00 0.03
CA PHE A 18 -1.31 -7.38 0.61
C PHE A 18 -2.49 -6.93 -0.27
N ALA A 19 -2.46 -5.73 -0.84
CA ALA A 19 -3.48 -5.29 -1.79
C ALA A 19 -3.55 -6.21 -3.01
N GLY A 20 -2.40 -6.62 -3.57
CA GLY A 20 -2.31 -7.55 -4.68
C GLY A 20 -2.86 -8.95 -4.36
N LEU A 21 -2.57 -9.48 -3.17
CA LEU A 21 -3.13 -10.75 -2.70
C LEU A 21 -4.65 -10.69 -2.53
N ASN A 22 -5.16 -9.60 -1.95
CA ASN A 22 -6.61 -9.38 -1.84
C ASN A 22 -7.25 -9.20 -3.23
N ALA A 23 -6.57 -8.51 -4.15
CA ALA A 23 -7.07 -8.32 -5.52
C ALA A 23 -7.14 -9.65 -6.26
N TYR A 24 -6.15 -10.52 -6.07
CA TYR A 24 -6.16 -11.87 -6.62
C TYR A 24 -7.35 -12.68 -6.09
N ARG A 25 -7.64 -12.61 -4.78
CA ARG A 25 -8.82 -13.28 -4.19
C ARG A 25 -10.13 -12.76 -4.77
N VAL A 26 -10.25 -11.45 -4.95
CA VAL A 26 -11.40 -10.80 -5.61
C VAL A 26 -11.55 -11.29 -7.05
N LEU A 27 -10.46 -11.40 -7.80
CA LEU A 27 -10.47 -11.89 -9.18
C LEU A 27 -10.83 -13.38 -9.28
N THR A 28 -10.41 -14.21 -8.32
CA THR A 28 -10.78 -15.63 -8.27
C THR A 28 -12.23 -15.88 -7.85
N GLY A 29 -12.96 -14.83 -7.44
CA GLY A 29 -14.38 -14.92 -7.06
C GLY A 29 -14.64 -15.42 -5.63
N GLU A 30 -13.63 -16.00 -4.96
CA GLU A 30 -13.67 -16.34 -3.53
C GLU A 30 -13.21 -15.15 -2.66
N TYR A 31 -14.01 -14.08 -2.64
CA TYR A 31 -13.72 -12.92 -1.80
C TYR A 31 -14.85 -12.62 -0.82
N SER A 32 -14.46 -12.13 0.34
CA SER A 32 -15.39 -11.57 1.31
C SER A 32 -15.42 -10.04 1.18
N TRP A 33 -16.48 -9.42 1.69
CA TRP A 33 -16.56 -7.96 1.83
C TRP A 33 -15.36 -7.39 2.60
N LEU A 34 -14.76 -8.18 3.49
CA LEU A 34 -13.53 -7.84 4.20
C LEU A 34 -12.30 -7.75 3.30
N ASP A 35 -12.14 -8.64 2.31
CA ASP A 35 -10.99 -8.60 1.40
C ASP A 35 -11.05 -7.34 0.51
N VAL A 36 -12.25 -6.95 0.06
CA VAL A 36 -12.47 -5.71 -0.71
C VAL A 36 -12.19 -4.48 0.15
N PHE A 37 -12.68 -4.47 1.39
CA PHE A 37 -12.40 -3.37 2.32
C PHE A 37 -10.90 -3.24 2.60
N LEU A 38 -10.21 -4.35 2.88
CA LEU A 38 -8.77 -4.38 3.11
C LEU A 38 -8.00 -3.91 1.87
N LEU A 39 -8.41 -4.34 0.68
CA LEU A 39 -7.81 -3.88 -0.57
C LEU A 39 -7.87 -2.36 -0.69
N VAL A 40 -9.05 -1.75 -0.50
CA VAL A 40 -9.23 -0.29 -0.58
C VAL A 40 -8.38 0.42 0.47
N VAL A 41 -8.37 -0.06 1.71
CA VAL A 41 -7.57 0.52 2.79
C VAL A 41 -6.08 0.45 2.47
N PHE A 42 -5.56 -0.70 2.03
CA PHE A 42 -4.16 -0.84 1.66
C PHE A 42 -3.78 0.02 0.46
N LEU A 43 -4.68 0.23 -0.49
CA LEU A 43 -4.47 1.11 -1.64
C LEU A 43 -4.37 2.57 -1.21
N VAL A 44 -5.25 3.03 -0.31
CA VAL A 44 -5.22 4.38 0.25
C VAL A 44 -3.93 4.61 1.04
N PHE A 45 -3.56 3.69 1.94
CA PHE A 45 -2.32 3.81 2.71
C PHE A 45 -1.09 3.76 1.79
N GLY A 46 -1.05 2.82 0.84
CA GLY A 46 0.01 2.71 -0.15
C GLY A 46 0.19 4.01 -0.94
N ALA A 47 -0.91 4.59 -1.42
CA ALA A 47 -0.91 5.87 -2.13
C ALA A 47 -0.41 7.03 -1.25
N ILE A 48 -0.84 7.11 0.01
CA ILE A 48 -0.37 8.14 0.96
C ILE A 48 1.13 8.01 1.20
N TYR A 49 1.65 6.81 1.47
CA TYR A 49 3.08 6.61 1.70
C TYR A 49 3.91 6.90 0.45
N LEU A 50 3.38 6.53 -0.72
CA LEU A 50 4.01 6.78 -2.01
C LEU A 50 4.05 8.30 -2.29
N LEU A 51 2.94 9.02 -2.11
CA LEU A 51 2.92 10.48 -2.18
C LEU A 51 3.87 11.13 -1.17
N MET A 52 3.95 10.63 0.06
CA MET A 52 4.85 11.15 1.08
C MET A 52 6.34 10.87 0.75
N LEU A 53 6.62 9.83 -0.02
CA LEU A 53 7.95 9.54 -0.57
C LEU A 53 8.26 10.55 -1.69
N PHE A 54 7.38 10.68 -2.69
CA PHE A 54 7.56 11.60 -3.82
C PHE A 54 7.63 13.08 -3.41
N ARG A 55 6.86 13.50 -2.39
CA ARG A 55 6.94 14.87 -1.86
C ARG A 55 8.26 15.17 -1.17
N LYS A 56 8.97 14.16 -0.66
CA LYS A 56 10.28 14.35 -0.03
C LYS A 56 11.42 14.41 -1.06
N ASP A 57 11.18 13.92 -2.27
CA ASP A 57 12.11 13.98 -3.41
C ASP A 57 11.91 15.25 -4.27
N ARG A 58 10.97 16.14 -3.91
CA ARG A 58 10.94 17.52 -4.43
C ARG A 58 11.71 18.43 -3.47
N PRO A 59 12.96 18.81 -3.78
CA PRO A 59 13.59 19.93 -3.11
C PRO A 59 12.82 21.19 -3.55
N GLU A 60 12.10 21.80 -2.61
CA GLU A 60 11.76 23.23 -2.71
C GLU A 60 13.01 24.03 -2.36
#